data_AF-R0D6L4-F1
#
_entry.id   AF-R0D6L4-F1
#
_cell.length_a   1.000
_cell.length_b   1.000
_cell.length_c   1.000
_cell.angle_alpha   90.00
_cell.angle_beta   90.00
_cell.angle_gamma   90.00
#
_symmetry.space_group_name_H-M   'P 1'
#
loop_
_entity.id
_entity.type
_entity.pdbx_description
1 polymer ?
#
loop_
_entity_poly.entity_id
_entity_poly.type
_entity_poly.pdbx_seq_one_letter_code
_entity_poly.pdbx_strand_id
1 'polypeptide(L)'
;MSLEERYQGEIEAACEFVAIAALAAAEAGAPPAWALGLGLKLADAREMDMSAAAAHWRRLRAAPDPGLLPAMSDAPAPVRALLALAIEAEENGDDLRERLRIYLANSFERREFSLRRRIETVPVYMIIVLVLFFMPAILLMLIGPSFLALLRALYAA
;
A
#
# COMPACT_ATOMS: atom_id res chain seq x y z
N MET A 1 7.44 10.92 -5.99
CA MET A 1 6.10 10.51 -5.55
C MET A 1 5.12 11.30 -6.39
N SER A 2 4.49 10.63 -7.35
CA SER A 2 3.53 11.31 -8.24
C SER A 2 2.29 11.71 -7.44
N LEU A 3 1.55 12.72 -7.91
CA LEU A 3 0.28 13.12 -7.28
C LEU A 3 -0.73 11.96 -7.22
N GLU A 4 -0.66 11.07 -8.20
CA GLU A 4 -1.50 9.88 -8.32
C GLU A 4 -1.18 8.83 -7.23
N GLU A 5 0.10 8.58 -6.94
CA GLU A 5 0.50 7.69 -5.84
C GLU A 5 0.03 8.22 -4.48
N ARG A 6 0.08 9.55 -4.28
CA ARG A 6 -0.37 10.17 -3.03
C ARG A 6 -1.87 10.05 -2.85
N TYR A 7 -2.63 10.35 -3.90
CA TYR A 7 -4.08 10.22 -3.93
C TYR A 7 -4.54 8.78 -3.68
N GLN A 8 -3.88 7.80 -4.31
CA GLN A 8 -4.20 6.39 -4.13
C GLN A 8 -3.88 5.90 -2.71
N GLY A 9 -2.79 6.38 -2.11
CA GLY A 9 -2.47 6.10 -0.71
C GLY A 9 -3.46 6.71 0.29
N GLU A 10 -4.00 7.89 -0.01
CA GLU A 10 -5.04 8.53 0.82
C GLU A 10 -6.35 7.73 0.78
N ILE A 11 -6.77 7.26 -0.39
CA ILE A 11 -7.97 6.40 -0.53
C ILE A 11 -7.77 5.06 0.20
N GLU A 12 -6.61 4.43 0.05
CA GLU A 12 -6.32 3.15 0.71
C GLU A 12 -6.35 3.30 2.23
N ALA A 13 -5.77 4.37 2.78
CA ALA A 13 -5.83 4.68 4.21
C ALA A 13 -7.26 4.94 4.70
N ALA A 14 -8.08 5.62 3.91
CA ALA A 14 -9.49 5.84 4.24
C ALA A 14 -10.28 4.53 4.24
N CYS A 15 -10.05 3.64 3.27
CA CYS A 15 -10.65 2.30 3.24
C CYS A 15 -10.22 1.44 4.43
N GLU A 16 -8.93 1.45 4.80
CA GLU A 16 -8.43 0.76 5.99
C GLU A 16 -9.15 1.26 7.25
N PHE A 17 -9.28 2.58 7.42
CA PHE A 17 -9.99 3.16 8.56
C PHE A 17 -11.46 2.73 8.63
N VAL A 18 -12.17 2.77 7.49
CA VAL A 18 -13.56 2.31 7.39
C VAL A 18 -13.67 0.82 7.74
N ALA A 19 -12.77 -0.02 7.21
CA ALA A 19 -12.76 -1.46 7.48
C ALA A 19 -12.47 -1.77 8.96
N ILE A 20 -11.55 -1.06 9.60
CA ILE A 20 -11.27 -1.20 11.05
C ILE A 20 -12.52 -0.82 11.86
N ALA A 21 -13.13 0.32 11.56
CA ALA A 21 -14.33 0.77 12.25
C ALA A 21 -15.51 -0.19 12.05
N ALA A 22 -15.69 -0.70 10.84
CA ALA A 22 -16.71 -1.70 10.52
C ALA A 22 -16.43 -3.03 11.25
N LEU A 23 -15.18 -3.48 11.31
CA LEU A 23 -14.80 -4.68 12.03
C LEU A 23 -15.09 -4.53 13.53
N ALA A 24 -14.71 -3.41 14.13
CA ALA A 24 -14.97 -3.14 15.54
C ALA A 24 -16.48 -3.14 15.85
N ALA A 25 -17.30 -2.56 14.97
CA ALA A 25 -18.75 -2.61 15.10
C ALA A 25 -19.29 -4.05 14.98
N ALA A 26 -18.81 -4.82 13.99
CA ALA A 26 -19.22 -6.20 13.78
C ALA A 26 -18.82 -7.11 14.95
N GLU A 27 -17.65 -6.91 15.55
CA GLU A 27 -17.25 -7.59 16.79
C GLU A 27 -18.15 -7.24 17.98
N ALA A 28 -18.69 -6.01 18.02
CA ALA A 28 -19.69 -5.60 19.00
C ALA A 28 -21.11 -6.14 18.72
N GLY A 29 -21.29 -6.98 17.69
CA GLY A 29 -22.58 -7.58 17.33
C GLY A 29 -23.45 -6.73 16.41
N ALA A 30 -22.88 -5.70 15.78
CA ALA A 30 -23.56 -4.93 14.74
C ALA A 30 -23.98 -5.80 13.55
N PRO A 31 -25.16 -5.56 12.95
CA PRO A 31 -25.46 -6.13 11.65
C PRO A 31 -24.50 -5.55 10.58
N PRO A 32 -24.13 -6.34 9.54
CA PRO A 32 -23.13 -5.97 8.54
C PRO A 32 -23.37 -4.60 7.91
N ALA A 33 -24.61 -4.29 7.53
CA ALA A 33 -24.96 -3.02 6.93
C ALA A 33 -24.79 -1.82 7.87
N TRP A 34 -25.00 -2.02 9.17
CA TRP A 34 -24.81 -0.94 10.15
C TRP A 34 -23.32 -0.73 10.44
N ALA A 35 -22.55 -1.82 10.53
CA ALA A 35 -21.11 -1.77 10.75
C ALA A 35 -20.38 -0.92 9.71
N LEU A 36 -20.64 -1.16 8.42
CA LEU A 36 -20.04 -0.38 7.34
C LEU A 36 -20.60 1.04 7.23
N GLY A 37 -21.90 1.21 7.46
CA GLY A 37 -22.49 2.54 7.54
C GLY A 37 -21.85 3.40 8.64
N LEU A 38 -21.51 2.80 9.78
CA LEU A 38 -20.80 3.46 10.86
C LEU A 38 -19.36 3.82 10.46
N GLY A 39 -18.64 2.89 9.83
CA GLY A 39 -17.28 3.14 9.34
C GLY A 39 -17.22 4.32 8.36
N LEU A 40 -18.15 4.37 7.39
CA LEU A 40 -18.26 5.47 6.43
C LEU A 40 -18.59 6.81 7.11
N LYS A 41 -19.49 6.81 8.11
CA LYS A 41 -19.80 8.01 8.90
C LYS A 41 -18.59 8.50 9.71
N LEU A 42 -17.81 7.60 10.27
CA LEU A 42 -16.60 7.95 11.02
C LEU A 42 -15.51 8.50 10.10
N ALA A 43 -15.40 7.98 8.87
CA ALA A 43 -14.47 8.53 7.87
C ALA A 43 -14.84 9.96 7.49
N ASP A 44 -16.14 10.24 7.27
CA ASP A 44 -16.66 11.57 7.02
C ASP A 44 -16.35 12.54 8.19
N ALA A 45 -16.54 12.08 9.43
CA ALA A 45 -16.20 12.85 10.64
C ALA A 45 -14.69 13.11 10.81
N ARG A 46 -13.83 12.37 10.11
CA ARG A 46 -12.37 12.52 10.06
C ARG A 46 -11.89 13.32 8.85
N GLU A 47 -12.80 13.91 8.09
CA GLU A 47 -12.52 14.63 6.84
C GLU A 47 -11.79 13.75 5.79
N MET A 48 -11.98 12.42 5.87
CA MET A 48 -11.49 11.50 4.85
C MET A 48 -12.47 11.47 3.69
N ASP A 49 -12.00 11.74 2.47
CA ASP A 49 -12.87 11.76 1.29
C ASP A 49 -13.34 10.34 0.92
N MET A 50 -14.48 9.98 1.49
CA MET A 50 -15.22 8.75 1.19
C MET A 50 -16.64 9.07 0.73
N SER A 51 -16.86 10.31 0.25
CA SER A 51 -18.16 10.81 -0.19
C SER A 51 -18.76 9.94 -1.30
N ALA A 52 -17.93 9.55 -2.27
CA ALA A 52 -18.29 8.64 -3.35
C ALA A 52 -18.68 7.26 -2.80
N ALA A 53 -17.88 6.68 -1.89
CA ALA A 53 -18.18 5.39 -1.28
C ALA A 53 -19.49 5.42 -0.48
N ALA A 54 -19.73 6.48 0.29
CA ALA A 54 -20.96 6.70 1.05
C ALA A 54 -22.18 6.91 0.15
N ALA A 55 -22.03 7.54 -1.01
CA ALA A 55 -23.09 7.66 -2.00
C ALA A 55 -23.44 6.30 -2.62
N HIS A 56 -22.44 5.50 -2.99
CA HIS A 56 -22.65 4.15 -3.53
C HIS A 56 -23.30 3.23 -2.49
N TRP A 57 -22.82 3.26 -1.25
CA TRP A 57 -23.41 2.50 -0.15
C TRP A 57 -24.89 2.83 0.09
N ARG A 58 -25.23 4.12 0.07
CA ARG A 58 -26.64 4.56 0.19
C ARG A 58 -27.50 4.06 -0.96
N ARG A 59 -26.99 4.10 -2.19
CA ARG A 59 -27.69 3.59 -3.37
C ARG A 59 -27.93 2.08 -3.29
N LEU A 60 -26.89 1.32 -2.95
CA LEU A 60 -26.96 -0.14 -2.76
C LEU A 60 -28.01 -0.53 -1.71
N ARG A 61 -28.09 0.20 -0.59
CA ARG A 61 -29.12 -0.04 0.43
C ARG A 61 -30.53 0.36 -0.01
N ALA A 62 -30.67 1.33 -0.89
CA ALA A 62 -31.97 1.78 -1.39
C ALA A 62 -32.53 0.83 -2.46
N ALA A 63 -31.65 0.20 -3.25
CA ALA A 63 -32.00 -0.79 -4.26
C ALA A 63 -30.88 -1.85 -4.35
N PRO A 64 -31.03 -3.01 -3.70
CA PRO A 64 -30.12 -4.14 -3.84
C PRO A 64 -30.35 -4.82 -5.21
N ASP A 65 -30.00 -4.13 -6.30
CA ASP A 65 -30.04 -4.70 -7.63
C ASP A 65 -28.69 -5.36 -7.95
N PRO A 66 -28.66 -6.64 -8.39
CA PRO A 66 -27.42 -7.34 -8.73
C PRO A 66 -26.66 -6.72 -9.93
N GLY A 67 -27.28 -5.77 -10.64
CA GLY A 67 -26.69 -5.01 -11.73
C GLY A 67 -25.87 -3.78 -11.31
N LEU A 68 -25.72 -3.49 -10.02
CA LEU A 68 -24.97 -2.31 -9.54
C LEU A 68 -23.44 -2.51 -9.50
N LEU A 69 -22.96 -3.76 -9.49
CA LEU A 69 -21.53 -4.10 -9.57
C LEU A 69 -20.81 -3.45 -10.77
N PRO A 70 -21.35 -3.45 -12.01
CA PRO A 70 -20.74 -2.72 -13.13
C PRO A 70 -20.85 -1.19 -13.00
N ALA A 71 -21.86 -0.65 -12.30
CA ALA A 71 -21.97 0.79 -12.04
C ALA A 71 -20.90 1.30 -11.05
N MET A 72 -20.21 0.38 -10.36
CA MET A 72 -19.08 0.69 -9.50
C MET A 72 -17.75 0.73 -10.26
N SER A 73 -17.69 0.51 -11.58
CA SER A 73 -16.41 0.44 -12.33
C SER A 73 -15.52 1.66 -12.12
N ASP A 74 -16.14 2.82 -11.96
CA ASP A 74 -15.45 4.10 -11.80
C ASP A 74 -14.92 4.33 -10.38
N ALA A 75 -15.36 3.54 -9.40
CA ALA A 75 -14.84 3.62 -8.05
C ALA A 75 -13.44 3.00 -7.94
N PRO A 76 -12.55 3.56 -7.11
CA PRO A 76 -11.23 3.01 -6.87
C PRO A 76 -11.33 1.55 -6.40
N ALA A 77 -10.39 0.72 -6.85
CA ALA A 77 -10.33 -0.70 -6.50
C ALA A 77 -10.52 -1.02 -5.00
N PRO A 78 -9.88 -0.32 -4.04
CA PRO A 78 -10.07 -0.60 -2.61
C PRO A 78 -11.49 -0.30 -2.12
N VAL A 79 -12.14 0.73 -2.67
CA VAL A 79 -13.54 1.10 -2.34
C VAL A 79 -14.48 0.01 -2.84
N ARG A 80 -14.28 -0.47 -4.08
CA ARG A 80 -15.09 -1.55 -4.65
C ARG A 80 -14.97 -2.84 -3.85
N ALA A 81 -13.73 -3.23 -3.51
CA ALA A 81 -13.48 -4.43 -2.72
C ALA A 81 -14.21 -4.36 -1.37
N LEU A 82 -14.09 -3.23 -0.66
CA LEU A 82 -14.73 -3.05 0.65
C LEU A 82 -16.27 -3.09 0.58
N LEU A 83 -16.87 -2.46 -0.43
CA LEU A 83 -18.31 -2.50 -0.65
C LEU A 83 -18.81 -3.88 -1.11
N ALA A 84 -18.04 -4.60 -1.93
CA ALA A 84 -18.39 -5.95 -2.36
C ALA A 84 -18.44 -6.92 -1.17
N LEU A 85 -17.44 -6.85 -0.27
CA LEU A 85 -17.42 -7.66 0.95
C LEU A 85 -18.65 -7.41 1.83
N ALA A 86 -19.13 -6.17 1.88
CA ALA A 86 -20.36 -5.79 2.58
C ALA A 86 -21.59 -6.50 2.05
N ILE A 87 -21.77 -6.43 0.73
CA ILE A 87 -22.93 -6.96 0.01
C ILE A 87 -22.91 -8.48 0.13
N GLU A 88 -21.75 -9.08 -0.12
CA GLU A 88 -21.60 -10.53 -0.08
C GLU A 88 -21.87 -11.09 1.32
N ALA A 89 -21.51 -10.35 2.38
CA ALA A 89 -21.84 -10.72 3.76
C ALA A 89 -23.34 -10.54 4.08
N GLU A 90 -24.00 -9.51 3.57
CA GLU A 90 -25.46 -9.32 3.73
C GLU A 90 -26.26 -10.37 2.97
N GLU A 91 -25.89 -10.68 1.72
CA GLU A 91 -26.63 -11.59 0.84
C GLU A 91 -26.40 -13.07 1.20
N ASN A 92 -25.17 -13.46 1.51
CA ASN A 92 -24.83 -14.86 1.76
C ASN A 92 -24.80 -15.22 3.25
N GLY A 93 -25.03 -14.26 4.15
CA GLY A 93 -24.95 -14.47 5.59
C GLY A 93 -23.56 -14.87 6.09
N ASP A 94 -22.53 -14.54 5.30
CA ASP A 94 -21.14 -14.87 5.62
C ASP A 94 -20.62 -13.99 6.76
N ASP A 95 -19.61 -14.46 7.50
CA ASP A 95 -19.07 -13.70 8.63
C ASP A 95 -18.27 -12.49 8.11
N LEU A 96 -18.94 -11.33 8.06
CA LEU A 96 -18.33 -10.05 7.70
C LEU A 96 -17.04 -9.81 8.51
N ARG A 97 -16.97 -10.27 9.76
CA ARG A 97 -15.77 -10.10 10.61
C ARG A 97 -14.57 -10.79 10.01
N GLU A 98 -14.73 -12.03 9.56
CA GLU A 98 -13.64 -12.80 8.98
C GLU A 98 -13.18 -12.18 7.66
N ARG A 99 -14.13 -11.79 6.81
CA ARG A 99 -13.85 -11.11 5.55
C ARG A 99 -13.11 -9.78 5.73
N LEU A 100 -13.52 -8.97 6.71
CA LEU A 100 -12.85 -7.72 7.05
C LEU A 100 -11.45 -7.95 7.63
N ARG A 101 -11.25 -8.99 8.45
CA ARG A 101 -9.92 -9.36 8.96
C ARG A 101 -8.98 -9.74 7.81
N ILE A 102 -9.44 -10.58 6.89
CA ILE A 102 -8.65 -10.98 5.72
C ILE A 102 -8.35 -9.76 4.83
N TYR A 103 -9.35 -8.89 4.60
CA TYR A 103 -9.15 -7.66 3.84
C TYR A 103 -8.08 -6.75 4.47
N LEU A 104 -8.17 -6.53 5.79
CA LEU A 104 -7.23 -5.68 6.53
C LEU A 104 -5.82 -6.27 6.55
N ALA A 105 -5.69 -7.59 6.79
CA ALA A 105 -4.40 -8.28 6.74
C ALA A 105 -3.74 -8.09 5.37
N ASN A 106 -4.49 -8.32 4.30
CA ASN A 106 -4.00 -8.13 2.93
C ASN A 106 -3.65 -6.67 2.62
N SER A 107 -4.38 -5.70 3.17
CA SER A 107 -4.09 -4.27 3.00
C SER A 107 -2.77 -3.88 3.68
N PHE A 108 -2.60 -4.28 4.94
CA PHE A 108 -1.37 -4.00 5.68
C PHE A 108 -0.16 -4.72 5.09
N GLU A 109 -0.32 -5.94 4.59
CA GLU A 109 0.75 -6.67 3.92
C GLU A 109 1.18 -5.95 2.64
N ARG A 110 0.24 -5.48 1.81
CA ARG A 110 0.56 -4.65 0.63
C ARG A 110 1.33 -3.38 1.01
N ARG A 111 0.92 -2.72 2.10
CA ARG A 111 1.60 -1.54 2.62
C ARG A 111 3.01 -1.87 3.10
N GLU A 112 3.21 -2.96 3.82
CA GLU A 112 4.53 -3.42 4.24
C GLU A 112 5.42 -3.76 3.05
N PHE A 113 4.90 -4.46 2.03
CA PHE A 113 5.63 -4.72 0.79
C PHE A 113 6.06 -3.42 0.10
N SER A 114 5.19 -2.40 0.05
CA SER A 114 5.55 -1.11 -0.54
C SER A 114 6.72 -0.44 0.20
N LEU A 115 6.77 -0.56 1.53
CA LEU A 115 7.84 -0.03 2.36
C LEU A 115 9.13 -0.82 2.18
N ARG A 116 9.04 -2.15 2.15
CA ARG A 116 10.19 -3.04 1.89
C ARG A 116 10.81 -2.76 0.53
N ARG A 117 9.99 -2.60 -0.52
CA ARG A 117 10.44 -2.29 -1.88
C ARG A 117 11.22 -0.98 -1.97
N ARG A 118 10.91 0.02 -1.13
CA ARG A 118 11.71 1.25 -1.02
C ARG A 118 13.09 0.98 -0.43
N ILE A 119 13.19 0.12 0.57
CA ILE A 119 14.45 -0.21 1.25
C ILE A 119 15.36 -1.06 0.36
N GLU A 120 14.79 -1.90 -0.51
CA GLU A 120 15.56 -2.77 -1.42
C GLU A 120 16.47 -2.02 -2.40
N THR A 121 16.22 -0.74 -2.67
CA THR A 121 17.08 0.06 -3.55
C THR A 121 18.34 0.60 -2.86
N VAL A 122 18.36 0.66 -1.53
CA VAL A 122 19.47 1.23 -0.75
C VAL A 122 20.79 0.43 -0.88
N PRO A 123 20.79 -0.91 -0.84
CA PRO A 123 22.02 -1.70 -0.94
C PRO A 123 22.79 -1.49 -2.26
N VAL A 124 22.09 -1.22 -3.37
CA VAL A 124 22.73 -1.01 -4.67
C VAL A 124 23.62 0.23 -4.66
N TYR A 125 23.14 1.33 -4.05
CA TYR A 125 23.93 2.54 -3.91
C TYR A 125 25.18 2.32 -3.06
N MET A 126 25.10 1.47 -2.03
CA MET A 126 26.26 1.10 -1.20
C MET A 126 27.33 0.37 -2.00
N ILE A 127 26.95 -0.56 -2.89
CA ILE A 127 27.89 -1.27 -3.76
C ILE A 127 28.57 -0.29 -4.73
N ILE A 128 27.79 0.63 -5.33
CA ILE A 128 28.33 1.62 -6.27
C ILE A 128 29.40 2.49 -5.58
N VAL A 129 29.10 3.01 -4.39
CA VAL A 129 30.07 3.79 -3.60
C VAL A 129 31.31 2.95 -3.30
N LEU A 130 31.14 1.71 -2.86
CA LEU A 130 32.27 0.82 -2.59
C LEU A 130 33.14 0.63 -3.83
N VAL A 131 32.58 0.25 -4.97
CA VAL A 131 33.36 0.01 -6.19
C VAL A 131 34.07 1.29 -6.65
N LEU A 132 33.40 2.44 -6.59
CA LEU A 132 33.97 3.71 -7.06
C LEU A 132 35.18 4.16 -6.24
N PHE A 133 35.22 3.88 -4.93
CA PHE A 133 36.31 4.33 -4.06
C PHE A 133 37.32 3.23 -3.73
N PHE A 134 36.86 2.01 -3.43
CA PHE A 134 37.74 0.91 -3.02
C PHE A 134 38.53 0.34 -4.19
N MET A 135 37.90 0.12 -5.35
CA MET A 135 38.58 -0.47 -6.50
C MET A 135 39.79 0.36 -6.96
N PRO A 136 39.68 1.69 -7.20
CA PRO A 136 40.86 2.45 -7.58
C PRO A 136 41.88 2.58 -6.45
N ALA A 137 41.44 2.64 -5.18
CA ALA A 137 42.37 2.67 -4.05
C ALA A 137 43.23 1.40 -3.98
N ILE A 138 42.61 0.23 -4.13
CA ILE A 138 43.32 -1.06 -4.17
C ILE A 138 44.25 -1.13 -5.39
N LEU A 139 43.79 -0.66 -6.56
CA LEU A 139 44.59 -0.66 -7.78
C LEU A 139 45.86 0.21 -7.64
N LEU A 140 45.72 1.42 -7.08
CA LEU A 140 46.85 2.31 -6.80
C LEU A 140 47.79 1.72 -5.74
N MET A 141 47.25 1.10 -4.70
CA MET A 141 48.05 0.45 -3.65
C MET A 141 48.88 -0.71 -4.21
N LEU A 142 48.31 -1.52 -5.10
CA LEU A 142 48.96 -2.70 -5.67
C LEU A 142 49.97 -2.35 -6.77
N ILE A 143 49.61 -1.44 -7.68
CA ILE A 143 50.44 -1.08 -8.84
C ILE A 143 51.48 -0.01 -8.49
N GLY A 144 51.20 0.83 -7.49
CA GLY A 144 52.07 1.93 -7.06
C GLY A 144 53.55 1.58 -6.93
N PRO A 145 53.96 0.56 -6.14
CA PRO A 145 55.36 0.21 -5.98
C PRO A 145 55.99 -0.29 -7.29
N SER A 146 55.27 -1.09 -8.06
CA SER A 146 55.73 -1.63 -9.34
C SER A 146 55.95 -0.51 -10.37
N PHE A 147 55.06 0.47 -10.41
CA PHE A 147 55.16 1.62 -11.32
C PHE A 147 56.33 2.54 -10.93
N LEU A 148 56.52 2.79 -9.64
CA LEU A 148 57.68 3.54 -9.11
C LEU A 148 59.01 2.85 -9.43
N ALA A 149 59.07 1.52 -9.30
CA ALA A 149 60.26 0.75 -9.64
C ALA A 149 60.60 0.85 -11.13
N LEU A 150 59.59 0.75 -12.01
CA LEU A 150 59.76 0.90 -13.45
C LEU A 150 60.25 2.29 -13.83
N LEU A 151 59.65 3.35 -13.26
CA LEU A 151 60.07 4.72 -13.52
C LEU A 151 61.52 4.96 -13.08
N ARG A 152 61.94 4.45 -11.91
CA ARG A 152 63.34 4.55 -11.48
C ARG A 152 64.29 3.87 -12.46
N ALA A 153 63.94 2.68 -12.94
CA ALA A 153 64.78 1.96 -13.92
C ALA A 153 64.90 2.70 -15.26
N LEU A 154 63.85 3.40 -15.68
CA LEU A 154 63.79 4.09 -16.97
C LEU A 154 64.47 5.47 -16.95
N TYR A 155 64.43 6.17 -15.81
CA TYR A 155 65.06 7.49 -15.64
C TYR A 155 66.46 7.44 -15.02
N ALA A 156 66.86 6.31 -14.41
CA ALA A 156 68.24 6.10 -13.94
C ALA A 156 69.18 5.53 -15.02
N ALA A 157 68.65 5.23 -16.21
CA ALA A 157 69.39 4.96 -17.43
C ALA A 157 69.56 6.26 -18.24
#